data_AF-A0A1G3TN22-F1
#
_entry.id   AF-A0A1G3TN22-F1
#
_cell.length_a   1.000
_cell.length_b   1.000
_cell.length_c   1.000
_cell.angle_alpha   90.00
_cell.angle_beta   90.00
_cell.angle_gamma   90.00
#
_symmetry.space_group_name_H-M   'P 1'
#
loop_
_entity.id
_entity.type
_entity.pdbx_description
1 polymer ?
#
loop_
_entity_poly.entity_id
_entity_poly.type
_entity_poly.pdbx_seq_one_letter_code
_entity_poly.pdbx_strand_id
1 'polypeptide(L)' 'MENGYNANYSDYREALKEAVEATGQEWSGTHGLRYNFAQERMEELREGGHSEDEAKGITSLELGHSRLDITDHYTTFQAD' A
#
# COMPACT_ATOMS: atom_id res chain seq x y z
N MET A 1 9.57 -34.74 5.45
CA MET A 1 9.35 -34.04 4.17
C MET A 1 8.67 -32.73 4.54
N GLU A 2 9.38 -31.60 4.48
CA GLU A 2 8.73 -30.30 4.65
C GLU A 2 7.80 -30.08 3.45
N ASN A 3 6.50 -29.96 3.73
CA ASN A 3 5.52 -29.57 2.75
C ASN A 3 5.74 -28.08 2.48
N GLY A 4 6.65 -27.76 1.55
CA GLY A 4 6.96 -26.38 1.19
C GLY A 4 5.67 -25.64 0.86
N TYR A 5 5.34 -24.63 1.66
CA TYR A 5 4.13 -23.82 1.50
C TYR A 5 4.24 -23.07 0.17
N ASN A 6 3.68 -23.65 -0.89
CA ASN A 6 3.60 -23.01 -2.19
C ASN A 6 2.34 -22.15 -2.20
N ALA A 7 2.44 -20.97 -1.59
CA ALA A 7 1.36 -19.99 -1.63
C ALA A 7 1.15 -19.58 -3.09
N ASN A 8 0.14 -20.17 -3.74
CA ASN A 8 -0.22 -19.76 -5.08
C ASN A 8 -0.72 -18.31 -5.00
N TYR A 9 -0.24 -17.47 -5.91
CA TYR A 9 -0.69 -16.09 -6.03
C TYR A 9 -2.21 -15.98 -6.17
N SER A 10 -2.87 -16.98 -6.77
CA SER A 10 -4.34 -17.05 -6.81
C SER A 10 -4.95 -17.13 -5.42
N ASP A 11 -4.47 -18.06 -4.60
CA ASP A 11 -5.02 -18.36 -3.28
C ASP A 11 -4.84 -17.15 -2.35
N TYR A 12 -3.68 -16.50 -2.44
CA TYR A 12 -3.41 -15.23 -1.76
C TYR A 12 -4.40 -14.14 -2.18
N ARG A 13 -4.60 -13.97 -3.49
CA ARG A 13 -5.48 -12.93 -4.03
C ARG A 13 -6.93 -13.19 -3.65
N GLU A 14 -7.39 -14.43 -3.68
CA GLU A 14 -8.75 -14.82 -3.31
C GLU A 14 -8.99 -14.58 -1.82
N ALA A 15 -8.12 -15.07 -0.95
CA ALA A 15 -8.22 -14.82 0.50
C ALA A 15 -8.22 -13.33 0.84
N LEU A 16 -7.40 -12.53 0.15
CA LEU A 16 -7.36 -11.09 0.35
C LEU A 16 -8.64 -10.40 -0.13
N LYS A 17 -9.20 -10.83 -1.27
CA LYS A 17 -10.47 -10.31 -1.78
C LYS A 17 -11.63 -10.61 -0.82
N GLU A 18 -11.70 -11.83 -0.30
CA GLU A 18 -12.71 -12.22 0.68
C GLU A 18 -12.61 -11.39 1.96
N ALA A 19 -11.39 -11.13 2.46
CA ALA A 19 -11.18 -10.27 3.62
C ALA A 19 -11.63 -8.82 3.39
N VAL A 20 -11.33 -8.25 2.22
CA VAL A 20 -11.77 -6.89 1.84
C VAL A 20 -13.30 -6.81 1.75
N GLU A 21 -13.94 -7.81 1.16
CA GLU A 21 -15.41 -7.88 1.07
C GLU A 21 -16.05 -8.05 2.47
N ALA A 22 -15.45 -8.86 3.34
CA ALA A 22 -15.94 -9.08 4.70
C ALA A 22 -15.89 -7.83 5.59
N THR A 23 -15.01 -6.86 5.29
CA THR A 23 -14.93 -5.57 5.99
C THR A 23 -15.78 -4.48 5.32
N GLY A 24 -16.49 -4.80 4.24
CA GLY A 24 -17.31 -3.84 3.48
C GLY A 24 -16.47 -2.84 2.66
N GLN A 25 -15.19 -3.14 2.42
CA GLN A 25 -14.30 -2.33 1.61
C GLN A 25 -14.38 -2.74 0.13
N GLU A 26 -14.01 -1.84 -0.77
CA GLU A 26 -13.98 -2.12 -2.19
C GLU A 26 -12.67 -2.83 -2.59
N TRP A 27 -12.80 -3.92 -3.36
CA TRP A 27 -11.64 -4.65 -3.87
C TRP A 27 -10.95 -3.90 -5.02
N SER A 28 -9.80 -3.31 -4.73
CA SER A 28 -8.93 -2.60 -5.69
C SER A 28 -7.67 -3.39 -6.08
N GLY A 29 -7.59 -4.67 -5.73
CA GLY A 29 -6.39 -5.48 -5.93
C GLY A 29 -5.34 -5.28 -4.83
N THR A 30 -4.34 -6.16 -4.80
CA THR A 30 -3.24 -6.09 -3.82
C THR A 30 -2.47 -4.76 -3.89
N HIS A 31 -2.32 -4.18 -5.08
CA HIS A 31 -1.66 -2.88 -5.23
C HIS A 31 -2.50 -1.74 -4.65
N GLY A 32 -3.84 -1.81 -4.73
CA GLY A 32 -4.72 -0.80 -4.15
C GLY A 32 -4.50 -0.61 -2.64
N LEU A 33 -4.20 -1.69 -1.91
CA LEU A 33 -3.81 -1.59 -0.49
C LEU A 33 -2.53 -0.79 -0.26
N ARG A 34 -1.55 -0.90 -1.16
CA ARG A 34 -0.31 -0.10 -1.10
C ARG A 34 -0.58 1.37 -1.40
N TYR A 35 -1.49 1.66 -2.34
CA TYR A 35 -1.92 3.02 -2.64
C TYR A 35 -2.62 3.67 -1.45
N ASN A 36 -3.60 2.98 -0.85
CA ASN A 36 -4.33 3.49 0.31
C ASN A 36 -3.37 3.76 1.47
N PHE A 37 -2.50 2.80 1.80
CA PHE A 37 -1.48 2.99 2.82
C PHE A 37 -0.59 4.20 2.54
N ALA A 38 -0.09 4.34 1.30
CA ALA A 38 0.80 5.45 0.96
C ALA A 38 0.12 6.82 1.12
N GLN A 39 -1.15 6.94 0.71
CA GLN A 39 -1.90 8.20 0.79
C GLN A 39 -2.26 8.55 2.23
N GLU A 40 -2.83 7.59 2.97
CA GLU A 40 -3.17 7.77 4.39
C GLU A 40 -1.94 8.14 5.21
N ARG A 41 -0.81 7.45 4.96
CA ARG A 41 0.43 7.69 5.70
C ARG A 41 1.03 9.07 5.44
N MET A 42 0.98 9.53 4.19
CA MET A 42 1.40 10.89 3.83
C MET A 42 0.54 11.92 4.56
N GLU A 43 -0.78 11.73 4.62
CA GLU A 43 -1.70 12.61 5.33
C GLU A 43 -1.40 12.65 6.83
N GLU A 44 -1.28 11.49 7.48
CA GLU A 44 -0.92 11.38 8.91
C GLU A 44 0.36 12.14 9.27
N LEU A 45 1.41 12.00 8.44
CA LEU A 45 2.70 12.64 8.69
C LEU A 45 2.62 14.15 8.51
N ARG A 46 1.86 14.61 7.52
CA ARG A 46 1.60 16.04 7.28
C ARG A 46 0.78 16.65 8.40
N GLU A 47 -0.27 15.97 8.89
CA GLU A 47 -1.03 16.38 10.07
C GLU A 47 -0.16 16.43 11.33
N GLY A 48 0.83 15.54 11.43
CA GLY A 48 1.87 15.54 12.46
C GLY A 48 2.94 16.64 12.32
N GLY A 49 2.87 17.47 11.28
CA GLY A 49 3.77 18.61 11.07
C GLY A 49 5.03 18.33 10.26
N HIS A 50 5.15 17.17 9.62
CA HIS A 50 6.24 16.88 8.69
C HIS A 50 6.07 17.66 7.39
N SER A 51 7.17 18.07 6.77
CA SER A 51 7.15 18.61 5.42
C SER A 51 6.78 17.51 4.40
N GLU A 52 6.34 17.94 3.21
CA GLU A 52 6.00 17.04 2.10
C GLU A 52 7.14 16.05 1.79
N ASP A 53 8.38 16.54 1.74
CA ASP A 53 9.57 15.74 1.43
C ASP A 53 9.89 14.74 2.57
N GLU A 54 9.71 15.14 3.83
CA GLU A 54 9.89 14.25 4.98
C GLU A 54 8.83 13.15 5.00
N ALA A 55 7.56 13.53 4.81
CA ALA A 55 6.45 12.59 4.75
C ALA A 55 6.66 11.56 3.63
N LYS A 56 7.08 12.03 2.44
CA LYS A 56 7.39 11.18 1.29
C LYS A 56 8.58 10.27 1.56
N GLY A 57 9.62 10.79 2.20
CA GLY A 57 10.80 10.01 2.59
C GLY A 57 10.46 8.85 3.54
N ILE A 58 9.68 9.13 4.58
CA ILE A 58 9.25 8.14 5.57
C ILE A 58 8.34 7.09 4.91
N THR A 59 7.30 7.53 4.21
CA THR A 59 6.36 6.63 3.52
C THR A 59 7.07 5.74 2.50
N SER A 60 8.05 6.28 1.77
CA SER A 60 8.88 5.52 0.84
C SER A 60 9.68 4.41 1.51
N LEU A 61 10.26 4.68 2.69
CA LEU A 61 11.00 3.70 3.47
C LEU A 61 10.08 2.60 4.01
N GLU A 62 8.89 2.97 4.50
CA GLU A 62 7.88 2.03 5.01
C GLU A 62 7.33 1.12 3.90
N LEU A 63 7.20 1.62 2.67
CA LEU A 63 6.87 0.84 1.47
C LEU A 63 8.01 -0.07 0.99
N GLY A 64 9.22 0.09 1.54
CA GLY A 64 10.41 -0.66 1.14
C GLY A 64 11.00 -0.20 -0.19
N HIS A 65 10.72 1.03 -0.63
CA HIS A 65 11.29 1.58 -1.86
C HIS A 65 12.72 2.08 -1.61
N SER A 66 13.66 1.65 -2.44
CA SER A 66 15.05 2.09 -2.40
C SER A 66 15.30 3.43 -3.11
N ARG A 67 14.28 3.94 -3.82
CA ARG A 67 14.30 5.24 -4.49
C ARG A 67 12.99 5.99 -4.24
N LEU A 68 13.10 7.28 -3.91
CA LEU A 68 11.96 8.14 -3.59
C LEU A 68 11.01 8.35 -4.78
N ASP A 69 11.50 8.26 -6.02
CA ASP A 69 10.70 8.46 -7.23
C ASP A 69 9.73 7.30 -7.51
N ILE A 70 9.96 6.11 -6.96
CA ILE A 70 8.99 5.01 -7.04
C ILE A 70 7.75 5.33 -6.20
N THR A 71 7.90 6.09 -5.13
CA THR A 71 6.80 6.49 -4.23
C THR A 71 5.86 7.49 -4.90
N ASP A 72 6.32 8.28 -5.88
CA ASP A 72 5.46 9.17 -6.67
C ASP A 72 4.32 8.41 -7.36
N HIS A 73 4.57 7.18 -7.81
CA HIS A 73 3.54 6.35 -8.41
C HIS A 73 2.40 6.00 -7.45
N TYR A 74 2.62 6.07 -6.13
CA TYR A 74 1.65 5.71 -5.09
C TYR A 74 1.00 6.92 -4.41
N THR A 75 1.62 8.09 -4.50
CA THR A 75 1.14 9.33 -3.88
C THR A 75 0.47 10.30 -4.87
N THR A 76 0.53 10.01 -6.18
CA THR A 76 -0.15 10.85 -7.18
C THR A 76 -1.65 10.53 -7.19
N PHE A 77 -2.47 11.46 -6.69
CA PHE A 77 -3.92 11.45 -6.88
C PHE A 77 -4.23 11.65 -8.37
N GLN A 78 -4.84 10.65 -9.03
CA GLN A 78 -5.49 10.91 -10.32
C GLN A 78 -6.71 11.77 -10.02
N ALA A 79 -6.71 13.01 -10.53
CA ALA A 79 -7.93 13.81 -10.60
C ALA A 79 -8.83 13.14 -11.65
N ASP A 80 -9.98 12.65 -11.21
CA ASP A 80 -11.08 12.24 -12.08
C ASP A 80 -11.58 13.40 -12.96
#